data_AF-A0A1I7JMX3-F1
#
_entry.id   AF-A0A1I7JMX3-F1
#
_cell.length_a   1.000
_cell.length_b   1.000
_cell.length_c   1.000
_cell.angle_alpha   90.00
_cell.angle_beta   90.00
_cell.angle_gamma   90.00
#
_symmetry.space_group_name_H-M   'P 1'
#
loop_
_entity.id
_entity.type
_entity.pdbx_description
1 polymer ?
#
loop_
_entity_poly.entity_id
_entity_poly.type
_entity_poly.pdbx_seq_one_letter_code
_entity_poly.pdbx_strand_id
1 'polypeptide(L)'
;MAIPKIVFQSVKFDKKIYYTRYITTPKNGDVTVSYQSFEDVLIANDSYVSEKAQAIDDDIFYYVDDNAFFSMNDKDLAILVDKEVA
;
A
#
# COMPACT_ATOMS: atom_id res chain seq x y z
N MET A 1 -11.16 -0.58 24.93
CA MET A 1 -10.74 -1.04 23.58
C MET A 1 -10.11 0.14 22.88
N ALA A 2 -8.82 0.06 22.54
CA ALA A 2 -8.18 1.08 21.73
C ALA A 2 -8.67 0.89 20.29
N ILE A 3 -9.21 1.94 19.69
CA ILE A 3 -9.48 1.97 18.25
C ILE A 3 -8.11 1.85 17.58
N PRO A 4 -7.85 0.85 16.72
CA PRO A 4 -6.60 0.77 15.99
C PRO A 4 -6.47 2.07 15.20
N LYS A 5 -5.46 2.86 15.57
CA LYS A 5 -5.19 4.13 14.91
C LYS A 5 -4.65 3.77 13.54
N ILE A 6 -5.42 4.05 12.50
CA ILE A 6 -4.96 3.86 11.12
C ILE A 6 -3.68 4.69 10.97
N VAL A 7 -2.54 4.02 10.77
CA VAL A 7 -1.26 4.67 10.57
C VAL A 7 -1.06 4.83 9.07
N PHE A 8 -1.38 6.02 8.57
CA PHE A 8 -1.00 6.42 7.22
C PHE A 8 0.44 6.89 7.24
N GLN A 9 1.29 6.25 6.45
CA GLN A 9 2.62 6.77 6.12
C GLN A 9 2.53 7.51 4.79
N SER A 10 3.17 8.67 4.72
CA SER A 10 3.20 9.46 3.49
C SER A 10 4.48 9.18 2.71
N VAL A 11 4.33 8.97 1.41
CA VAL A 11 5.42 8.77 0.46
C VAL A 11 5.44 9.96 -0.51
N LYS A 12 6.59 10.61 -0.66
CA LYS A 12 6.76 11.71 -1.60
C LYS A 12 7.36 11.22 -2.90
N PHE A 13 6.56 11.22 -3.96
CA PHE A 13 6.99 10.83 -5.31
C PHE A 13 6.51 11.88 -6.32
N ASP A 14 7.39 12.25 -7.27
CA ASP A 14 7.15 13.27 -8.29
C ASP A 14 6.38 14.53 -7.82
N LYS A 15 6.87 15.16 -6.73
CA LYS A 15 6.26 16.36 -6.09
C LYS A 15 4.83 16.17 -5.56
N LYS A 16 4.29 14.95 -5.59
CA LYS A 16 3.00 14.57 -4.99
C LYS A 16 3.23 13.73 -3.74
N ILE A 17 2.19 13.67 -2.91
CA ILE A 17 2.16 12.87 -1.68
C ILE A 17 1.18 11.72 -1.92
N TYR A 18 1.68 10.51 -1.69
CA TYR A 18 0.93 9.26 -1.73
C TYR A 18 0.87 8.68 -0.32
N TYR A 19 -0.07 7.76 -0.09
CA TYR A 19 -0.28 7.15 1.22
C TYR A 19 -0.11 5.65 1.17
N THR A 20 0.51 5.12 2.21
CA THR A 20 0.57 3.69 2.49
C THR A 20 -0.02 3.44 3.87
N ARG A 21 -0.47 2.22 4.10
CA ARG A 21 -0.97 1.75 5.40
C ARG A 21 -0.09 0.61 5.88
N TYR A 22 0.22 0.65 7.16
CA TYR A 22 0.87 -0.46 7.82
C TYR A 22 -0.19 -1.29 8.52
N ILE A 23 -0.35 -2.55 8.10
CA ILE A 23 -1.37 -3.46 8.61
C ILE A 23 -0.75 -4.79 9.01
N THR A 24 -1.34 -5.47 10.00
CA THR A 24 -0.93 -6.81 10.39
C THR A 24 -1.85 -7.84 9.74
N THR A 25 -1.28 -8.66 8.87
CA THR A 25 -1.95 -9.80 8.25
C THR A 25 -1.77 -11.08 9.07
N PRO A 26 -2.80 -11.93 9.16
CA PRO A 26 -2.70 -13.24 9.80
C PRO A 26 -1.59 -14.15 9.26
N LYS A 27 -1.31 -14.16 7.95
CA LYS A 27 -0.33 -15.06 7.33
C LYS A 27 1.05 -14.44 7.14
N ASN A 28 1.10 -13.19 6.68
CA ASN A 28 2.35 -12.54 6.27
C ASN A 28 2.93 -11.62 7.35
N GLY A 29 2.23 -11.48 8.50
CA GLY A 29 2.63 -10.58 9.56
C GLY A 29 2.40 -9.13 9.17
N ASP A 30 3.25 -8.24 9.68
CA ASP A 30 3.13 -6.83 9.37
C ASP A 30 3.57 -6.53 7.93
N VAL A 31 2.72 -5.84 7.19
CA VAL A 31 2.93 -5.51 5.77
C VAL A 31 2.55 -4.06 5.47
N THR A 32 3.22 -3.49 4.47
CA THR A 32 2.90 -2.18 3.92
C THR A 32 2.00 -2.36 2.70
N VAL A 33 0.85 -1.70 2.69
CA VAL A 33 -0.07 -1.73 1.54
C VAL A 33 -0.30 -0.34 1.00
N SER A 34 -0.52 -0.25 -0.31
CA SER A 34 -0.94 0.99 -0.97
C SER A 34 -2.07 0.74 -1.96
N TYR A 35 -2.41 1.74 -2.77
CA TYR A 35 -3.52 1.69 -3.72
C TYR A 35 -3.02 1.63 -5.18
N GLN A 36 -3.78 0.96 -6.03
CA GLN A 36 -3.45 0.70 -7.44
C GLN A 36 -3.15 1.99 -8.22
N SER A 37 -3.89 3.08 -8.01
CA SER A 37 -3.57 4.34 -8.69
C SER A 37 -2.19 4.92 -8.32
N PHE A 38 -1.58 4.48 -7.20
CA PHE A 38 -0.17 4.79 -6.90
C PHE A 38 0.78 3.86 -7.65
N GLU A 39 0.50 2.55 -7.70
CA GLU A 39 1.23 1.58 -8.52
C GLU A 39 1.32 2.06 -9.98
N ASP A 40 0.17 2.45 -10.55
CA ASP A 40 0.09 3.01 -11.90
C ASP A 40 1.01 4.22 -12.07
N VAL A 41 1.22 5.05 -11.05
CA VAL A 41 2.15 6.19 -11.13
C VAL A 41 3.61 5.75 -11.05
N LEU A 42 3.91 4.70 -10.29
CA LEU A 42 5.27 4.16 -10.18
C LEU A 42 5.67 3.46 -11.48
N ILE A 43 4.72 2.82 -12.16
CA ILE A 43 4.91 2.09 -13.42
C ILE A 43 4.76 3.02 -14.64
N ALA A 44 3.86 4.03 -14.59
CA ALA A 44 3.71 5.00 -15.67
C ALA A 44 5.01 5.78 -15.87
N ASN A 45 5.47 5.81 -17.12
CA ASN A 45 6.80 6.16 -17.65
C ASN A 45 7.61 4.97 -18.23
N ASP A 46 6.95 3.84 -18.54
CA ASP A 46 7.46 2.73 -19.39
C ASP A 46 8.77 2.07 -18.95
N SER A 47 9.19 2.33 -17.72
CA SER A 47 10.21 1.60 -16.98
C SER A 47 10.14 2.13 -15.56
N TYR A 48 10.58 1.35 -14.58
CA TYR A 48 11.02 1.87 -13.29
C TYR A 48 12.26 2.77 -13.51
N VAL A 49 12.14 3.87 -14.28
CA VAL A 49 13.28 4.65 -14.78
C VAL A 49 14.02 5.35 -13.64
N SER A 50 13.37 5.43 -12.47
CA SER A 50 13.97 5.93 -11.25
C SER A 50 14.15 4.77 -10.27
N GLU A 51 15.38 4.57 -9.81
CA GLU A 51 15.71 3.71 -8.65
C GLU A 51 14.81 4.04 -7.44
N LYS A 52 14.33 5.27 -7.35
CA LYS A 52 13.37 5.70 -6.33
C LYS A 52 11.99 5.07 -6.49
N ALA A 53 11.49 4.93 -7.72
CA ALA A 53 10.21 4.27 -7.96
C ALA A 53 10.30 2.78 -7.61
N GLN A 54 11.39 2.14 -8.01
CA GLN A 54 11.67 0.75 -7.67
C GLN A 54 11.80 0.54 -6.16
N ALA A 55 12.55 1.38 -5.46
CA ALA A 55 12.68 1.29 -4.01
C ALA A 55 11.35 1.46 -3.27
N ILE A 56 10.44 2.30 -3.78
CA ILE A 56 9.11 2.46 -3.19
C ILE A 56 8.25 1.23 -3.44
N ASP A 57 8.31 0.66 -4.64
CA ASP A 57 7.59 -0.54 -5.02
C ASP A 57 8.06 -1.76 -4.21
N ASP A 58 9.37 -1.94 -4.06
CA ASP A 58 9.99 -3.00 -3.24
C ASP A 58 9.59 -2.90 -1.75
N ASP A 59 9.30 -1.69 -1.25
CA ASP A 59 8.83 -1.45 0.12
C ASP A 59 7.32 -1.75 0.31
N ILE A 60 6.55 -1.84 -0.78
CA ILE A 60 5.10 -2.08 -0.76
C ILE A 60 4.84 -3.56 -1.01
N PHE A 61 4.21 -4.22 -0.03
CA PHE A 61 3.88 -5.63 -0.12
C PHE A 61 2.74 -5.92 -1.10
N TYR A 62 1.73 -5.03 -1.16
CA TYR A 62 0.56 -5.23 -2.00
C TYR A 62 -0.16 -3.92 -2.33
N TYR A 63 -0.68 -3.83 -3.56
CA TYR A 63 -1.53 -2.73 -4.03
C TYR A 63 -2.98 -3.19 -4.12
N VAL A 64 -3.85 -2.55 -3.34
CA VAL A 64 -5.30 -2.81 -3.34
C VAL A 64 -6.05 -1.79 -4.20
N ASP A 65 -7.30 -2.09 -4.56
CA ASP A 65 -8.20 -1.09 -5.17
C ASP A 65 -8.27 0.19 -4.32
N ASP A 66 -8.27 1.35 -4.96
CA ASP A 66 -8.34 2.66 -4.31
C ASP A 66 -9.53 2.76 -3.33
N ASN A 67 -10.72 2.28 -3.70
CA ASN A 67 -11.88 2.35 -2.81
C ASN A 67 -11.69 1.46 -1.59
N ALA A 68 -11.11 0.26 -1.77
CA ALA A 68 -10.79 -0.62 -0.66
C ALA A 68 -9.76 0.04 0.28
N PHE A 69 -8.73 0.67 -0.27
CA PHE A 69 -7.71 1.38 0.49
C PHE A 69 -8.28 2.50 1.37
N PHE A 70 -9.20 3.31 0.85
CA PHE A 70 -9.74 4.46 1.58
C PHE A 70 -10.96 4.13 2.46
N SER A 71 -11.72 3.09 2.12
CA SER A 71 -13.01 2.80 2.77
C SER A 71 -12.96 1.66 3.77
N MET A 72 -12.02 0.71 3.63
CA MET A 72 -11.91 -0.44 4.54
C MET A 72 -11.12 -0.10 5.79
N ASN A 73 -11.49 -0.69 6.93
CA ASN A 73 -10.65 -0.68 8.12
C ASN A 73 -9.45 -1.66 7.96
N ASP A 74 -8.44 -1.53 8.83
CA ASP A 74 -7.20 -2.32 8.71
C ASP A 74 -7.45 -3.83 8.79
N LYS A 75 -8.44 -4.27 9.57
CA LYS A 75 -8.75 -5.69 9.77
C LYS A 75 -9.33 -6.31 8.50
N ASP A 76 -10.30 -5.65 7.89
CA ASP A 76 -10.94 -6.13 6.66
C ASP A 76 -9.94 -6.07 5.49
N LEU A 77 -9.11 -5.02 5.45
CA LEU A 77 -8.04 -4.89 4.48
C LEU A 77 -6.99 -6.01 4.63
N ALA A 78 -6.59 -6.34 5.86
CA ALA A 78 -5.65 -7.43 6.14
C ALA A 78 -6.20 -8.79 5.69
N ILE A 79 -7.50 -9.05 5.90
CA ILE A 79 -8.14 -10.28 5.43
C ILE A 79 -8.21 -10.33 3.90
N LEU A 80 -8.45 -9.19 3.24
CA LEU A 80 -8.43 -9.09 1.78
C LEU A 80 -7.04 -9.43 1.23
N VAL A 81 -6.01 -8.76 1.74
CA VAL A 81 -4.61 -8.96 1.32
C VAL A 81 -4.18 -10.42 1.51
N ASP A 82 -4.52 -11.03 2.64
CA ASP A 82 -4.22 -12.45 2.90
C ASP A 82 -4.96 -13.46 2.00
N LYS A 83 -6.05 -13.04 1.35
CA LYS A 83 -6.77 -13.87 0.37
C LYS A 83 -6.19 -13.72 -1.02
N GLU A 84 -5.79 -12.52 -1.41
CA GLU A 84 -5.27 -12.23 -2.76
C GLU A 84 -3.82 -12.70 -2.93
N VAL A 85 -3.02 -12.69 -1.85
CA VAL A 85 -1.59 -13.08 -1.87
C VAL A 85 -1.36 -14.56 -1.53
N ALA A 86 -2.42 -15.33 -1.24
CA ALA A 86 -2.34 -16.75 -0.85
C ALA A 86 -2.54 -17.73 -2.02
#